data_AF-A0A2G6R4W9-F1
#
_entry.id   AF-A0A2G6R4W9-F1
#
_cell.length_a   1.000
_cell.length_b   1.000
_cell.length_c   1.000
_cell.angle_alpha   90.00
_cell.angle_beta   90.00
_cell.angle_gamma   90.00
#
_symmetry.space_group_name_H-M   'P 1'
#
loop_
_entity.id
_entity.type
_entity.pdbx_description
1 polymer ?
#
loop_
_entity_poly.entity_id
_entity_poly.type
_entity_poly.pdbx_seq_one_letter_code
_entity_poly.pdbx_strand_id
1 'polypeptide(L)' 'MKFADPKNDLAFKKIFGDEKHKNILISFLNSVLDFKDNFVIVDVSLANPYQIPKI' A
#
# COMPACT_ATOMS: atom_id res chain seq x y z
N MET A 1 -10.11 22.24 2.70
CA MET A 1 -9.20 21.12 3.06
C MET A 1 -8.26 20.88 1.89
N LYS A 2 -6.95 20.73 2.13
CA LYS A 2 -6.00 20.26 1.11
C LYS A 2 -5.84 18.75 1.30
N PHE A 3 -6.27 17.96 0.33
CA PHE A 3 -6.06 16.52 0.31
C PHE A 3 -4.71 16.22 -0.34
N ALA A 4 -4.02 15.20 0.16
CA ALA A 4 -2.84 14.69 -0.52
C ALA A 4 -3.29 14.00 -1.81
N ASP A 5 -2.69 14.36 -2.95
CA ASP A 5 -2.92 13.64 -4.20
C ASP A 5 -2.15 12.31 -4.14
N PRO A 6 -2.84 11.15 -4.11
CA PRO A 6 -2.18 9.85 -4.00
C PRO A 6 -1.32 9.50 -5.24
N LYS A 7 -1.43 10.24 -6.35
CA LYS A 7 -0.52 10.13 -7.49
C LYS A 7 0.89 10.64 -7.19
N ASN A 8 1.07 11.41 -6.12
CA ASN A 8 2.39 11.81 -5.61
C ASN A 8 3.00 10.65 -4.81
N ASP A 9 4.20 10.22 -5.16
CA ASP A 9 4.96 9.15 -4.47
C ASP A 9 5.04 9.36 -2.95
N LEU A 10 5.19 10.62 -2.50
CA LEU A 10 5.23 10.95 -1.07
C LEU A 10 3.88 10.72 -0.39
N ALA A 11 2.78 11.08 -1.04
CA ALA A 11 1.45 10.85 -0.51
C ALA A 11 1.12 9.36 -0.48
N PHE A 12 1.50 8.64 -1.54
CA PHE A 12 1.34 7.20 -1.63
C PHE A 12 2.09 6.49 -0.49
N LYS A 13 3.38 6.78 -0.29
CA LYS A 13 4.18 6.21 0.81
C LYS A 13 3.64 6.57 2.19
N LYS A 14 3.03 7.74 2.37
CA LYS A 14 2.39 8.10 3.65
C LYS A 14 1.10 7.33 3.93
N ILE A 15 0.32 7.04 2.90
CA ILE A 15 -0.96 6.33 3.04
C ILE A 15 -0.74 4.82 3.12
N PHE A 16 0.18 4.29 2.30
CA PHE A 16 0.38 2.87 2.09
C PHE A 16 1.70 2.31 2.63
N GLY A 17 2.68 3.16 2.90
CA GLY A 17 4.01 2.78 3.40
C GLY A 17 4.16 2.87 4.92
N ASP A 18 3.06 3.09 5.66
CA ASP A 18 3.03 3.06 7.12
C ASP A 18 2.41 1.74 7.60
N GLU A 19 3.11 1.02 8.48
CA GLU A 19 2.60 -0.23 9.07
C GLU A 19 1.29 -0.04 9.85
N LYS A 20 1.02 1.17 10.37
CA LYS A 20 -0.25 1.49 11.04
C LYS A 20 -1.45 1.48 10.09
N HIS A 21 -1.20 1.63 8.78
CA HIS A 21 -2.23 1.70 7.73
C HIS A 21 -2.19 0.48 6.79
N LYS A 22 -1.55 -0.61 7.24
CA LYS A 22 -1.40 -1.87 6.51
C LYS A 22 -2.73 -2.44 5.98
N ASN A 23 -3.81 -2.30 6.75
CA ASN A 23 -5.15 -2.75 6.36
C ASN A 23 -5.69 -2.02 5.11
N ILE A 24 -5.38 -0.73 4.96
CA ILE A 24 -5.79 0.06 3.79
C ILE A 24 -5.03 -0.43 2.55
N LEU A 25 -3.73 -0.70 2.67
CA LEU A 25 -2.94 -1.28 1.60
C LEU A 25 -3.48 -2.66 1.17
N ILE A 26 -3.78 -3.53 2.13
CA ILE A 26 -4.35 -4.86 1.86
C ILE A 26 -5.68 -4.75 1.11
N SER A 27 -6.60 -3.90 1.58
CA SER A 27 -7.90 -3.68 0.93
C SER A 27 -7.75 -3.13 -0.50
N PHE A 28 -6.84 -2.18 -0.70
CA PHE A 28 -6.53 -1.63 -2.02
C PHE A 28 -6.00 -2.70 -2.97
N LEU A 29 -4.99 -3.48 -2.54
CA LEU A 29 -4.40 -4.54 -3.35
C LEU A 29 -5.41 -5.63 -3.71
N ASN A 30 -6.21 -6.09 -2.74
CA ASN A 30 -7.26 -7.07 -3.00
C ASN A 30 -8.27 -6.56 -4.05
N SER A 31 -8.61 -5.26 -4.01
CA SER A 31 -9.53 -4.65 -4.97
C SER A 31 -8.93 -4.48 -6.36
N VAL A 32 -7.66 -4.04 -6.46
CA VAL A 32 -7.00 -3.77 -7.75
C VAL A 32 -6.56 -5.05 -8.45
N LEU A 33 -6.16 -6.08 -7.70
CA LEU A 33 -5.73 -7.38 -8.24
C LEU A 33 -6.89 -8.36 -8.44
N ASP A 34 -8.12 -7.94 -8.12
CA ASP A 34 -9.34 -8.76 -8.12
C ASP A 34 -9.20 -10.07 -7.32
N PHE A 35 -8.45 -10.01 -6.22
CA PHE A 35 -8.28 -11.15 -5.32
C PHE A 35 -9.54 -11.35 -4.47
N LYS A 36 -10.19 -12.48 -4.67
CA LYS A 36 -11.46 -12.87 -4.04
C LYS A 36 -11.36 -14.25 -3.41
N ASP A 37 -12.35 -14.57 -2.59
CA ASP A 37 -12.51 -15.87 -1.94
C ASP A 37 -11.23 -16.29 -1.18
N ASN A 38 -10.62 -17.40 -1.58
CA ASN A 38 -9.43 -17.95 -0.92
C ASN A 38 -8.11 -17.27 -1.34
N PHE A 39 -8.15 -16.29 -2.25
CA PHE A 39 -6.97 -15.60 -2.76
C PHE A 39 -6.74 -14.22 -2.12
N VAL A 40 -7.54 -13.86 -1.12
CA VAL A 40 -7.39 -12.57 -0.43
C VAL A 40 -6.07 -12.49 0.33
N ILE A 41 -5.39 -11.34 0.19
CA ILE A 41 -4.23 -10.99 0.99
C ILE A 41 -4.70 -10.77 2.43
N VAL A 42 -4.05 -11.44 3.37
CA VAL A 42 -4.29 -11.32 4.82
C VAL A 42 -3.18 -10.58 5.55
N ASP A 43 -1.97 -10.55 4.98
CA ASP A 43 -0.82 -9.85 5.53
C ASP A 43 0.17 -9.41 4.43
N VAL A 44 0.95 -8.35 4.69
CA VAL A 44 1.95 -7.79 3.74
C VAL A 44 3.18 -7.27 4.48
N SER A 45 4.39 -7.71 4.18
CA SER A 45 5.58 -7.10 4.78
C SER A 45 6.04 -5.90 3.97
N LEU A 46 6.11 -4.71 4.59
CA LEU A 46 6.67 -3.53 3.92
C LEU A 46 8.19 -3.60 3.96
N ALA A 47 8.82 -3.75 2.80
CA ALA A 47 10.23 -3.43 2.67
C ALA A 47 10.43 -1.93 2.94
N ASN A 48 11.60 -1.54 3.45
CA ASN A 48 11.89 -0.14 3.77
C ASN A 48 11.52 0.77 2.59
N PRO A 49 10.51 1.65 2.72
CA PRO A 49 9.96 2.42 1.60
C PRO A 49 10.93 3.51 1.08
N TYR A 50 12.03 3.74 1.81
CA TYR A 50 13.12 4.64 1.44
C TYR A 50 14.36 3.90 0.90
N GLN A 51 14.34 2.56 0.85
CA GLN A 51 15.39 1.83 0.16
C GLN A 51 15.23 1.99 -1.35
N ILE A 52 16.32 2.42 -1.99
CA ILE A 52 16.45 2.42 -3.44
C ILE A 52 16.38 0.94 -3.91
N PRO A 53 15.58 0.62 -4.94
CA PRO A 53 15.51 -0.74 -5.48
C PRO A 53 16.90 -1.24 -5.84
N LYS A 54 17.27 -2.43 -5.38
CA LYS A 54 18.45 -3.12 -5.90
C LYS A 54 18.08 -3.66 -7.28
N ILE A 55 18.77 -3.16 -8.29
CA ILE A 55 18.69 -3.61 -9.70
C ILE A 55 19.60 -4.82 -9.88
#